data_AF-A0A924ZL17-F1
#
_entry.id   AF-A0A924ZL17-F1
#
_cell.length_a   1.000
_cell.length_b   1.000
_cell.length_c   1.000
_cell.angle_alpha   90.00
_cell.angle_beta   90.00
_cell.angle_gamma   90.00
#
_symmetry.space_group_name_H-M   'P 1'
#
loop_
_entity.id
_entity.type
_entity.pdbx_description
1 polymer ?
#
loop_
_entity_poly.entity_id
_entity_poly.type
_entity_poly.pdbx_seq_one_letter_code
_entity_poly.pdbx_strand_id
1 'polypeptide(L)' 'AKEFGELGHGAFTYVLLQALKGQAATNKMITVNGMKTFLQVQVPELVKKYGSNNQYPASYGFGNDFPVEVLK' A
#
# COMPACT_ATOMS: atom_id res chain seq x y z
N ALA A 1 15.98 -3.91 1.27
CA ALA A 1 14.98 -3.11 0.52
C ALA A 1 15.73 -2.05 -0.27
N LYS A 2 15.34 -1.75 -1.52
CA LYS A 2 15.93 -0.62 -2.27
C LYS A 2 15.21 0.65 -1.83
N GLU A 3 15.93 1.57 -1.23
CA GLU A 3 15.40 2.90 -0.91
C GLU A 3 15.44 3.75 -2.19
N PHE A 4 14.32 4.39 -2.51
CA PHE A 4 14.26 5.36 -3.60
C PHE A 4 14.51 6.72 -2.96
N GLY A 5 15.68 7.32 -3.19
CA GLY A 5 16.09 8.57 -2.55
C GLY A 5 15.06 9.71 -2.70
N GLU A 6 14.28 9.71 -3.78
CA GLU A 6 13.22 10.68 -4.04
C GLU A 6 11.94 10.46 -3.20
N LEU A 7 11.70 9.24 -2.71
CA LEU A 7 10.49 8.88 -1.96
C LEU A 7 10.66 9.02 -0.44
N GLY A 8 11.90 9.18 0.05
CA GLY A 8 12.23 9.23 1.48
C GLY A 8 12.07 7.91 2.24
N HIS A 9 11.50 6.88 1.62
CA HIS A 9 11.30 5.54 2.16
C HIS A 9 11.43 4.47 1.07
N GLY A 10 11.46 3.18 1.47
CA GLY A 10 11.23 2.08 0.53
C GLY A 10 9.81 2.13 -0.07
N ALA A 11 9.65 1.58 -1.29
CA ALA A 11 8.37 1.61 -2.02
C ALA A 11 7.17 1.09 -1.21
N PHE A 12 7.36 0.02 -0.43
CA PHE A 12 6.30 -0.52 0.43
C PHE A 12 5.80 0.53 1.44
N THR A 13 6.71 1.09 2.24
CA THR A 13 6.36 2.09 3.27
C THR A 13 5.74 3.33 2.64
N TYR A 14 6.29 3.79 1.52
CA TYR A 14 5.73 4.93 0.79
C TYR A 14 4.26 4.66 0.41
N VAL A 15 3.97 3.53 -0.24
CA VAL A 15 2.59 3.19 -0.66
C VAL A 15 1.67 2.96 0.54
N LEU A 16 2.16 2.35 1.63
CA LEU A 16 1.38 2.16 2.85
C LEU A 16 0.92 3.49 3.46
N LEU A 17 1.81 4.48 3.52
CA LEU A 17 1.44 5.82 4.00
C LEU A 17 0.41 6.49 3.08
N GLN A 18 0.51 6.28 1.77
CA GLN A 18 -0.48 6.79 0.83
C GLN A 18 -1.85 6.11 1.01
N ALA A 19 -1.87 4.79 1.26
CA ALA A 19 -3.09 4.05 1.57
C ALA A 19 -3.79 4.64 2.81
N LEU A 20 -3.03 4.86 3.89
CA LEU A 20 -3.51 5.44 5.15
C LEU A 20 -3.95 6.90 5.03
N LYS A 21 -3.41 7.66 4.08
CA LYS A 21 -3.90 9.03 3.76
C LYS A 21 -5.24 9.06 3.03
N GLY A 22 -5.90 7.91 2.88
CA GLY A 22 -7.22 7.79 2.24
C GLY A 22 -7.18 7.28 0.80
N GLN A 23 -6.02 7.04 0.20
CA GLN A 23 -5.98 6.54 -1.20
C GLN A 23 -6.48 5.10 -1.34
N ALA A 24 -6.50 4.34 -0.25
CA ALA A 24 -7.10 3.01 -0.20
C ALA A 24 -8.57 3.03 0.26
N ALA A 25 -9.18 4.21 0.45
CA ALA A 25 -10.53 4.29 0.97
C ALA A 25 -11.58 3.83 -0.04
N THR A 26 -12.53 3.03 0.42
CA THR A 26 -13.74 2.62 -0.31
C THR A 26 -14.93 2.81 0.61
N ASN A 27 -16.00 3.44 0.12
CA ASN A 27 -17.18 3.76 0.95
C ASN A 27 -16.82 4.50 2.25
N LYS A 28 -15.93 5.49 2.15
CA LYS A 28 -15.37 6.26 3.28
C LYS A 28 -14.59 5.44 4.31
N MET A 29 -14.22 4.20 4.02
CA MET A 29 -13.47 3.36 4.95
C MET A 29 -12.18 2.86 4.33
N ILE A 30 -11.11 2.87 5.11
CA ILE A 30 -9.89 2.14 4.79
C ILE A 30 -9.96 0.84 5.59
N THR A 31 -10.01 -0.32 4.94
CA THR A 31 -10.01 -1.63 5.62
C THR A 31 -8.68 -2.35 5.45
N VAL A 32 -8.43 -3.38 6.27
CA VAL A 32 -7.23 -4.21 6.13
C VAL A 32 -7.14 -4.84 4.73
N ASN A 33 -8.25 -5.39 4.22
CA ASN A 33 -8.28 -5.98 2.88
C ASN A 33 -8.21 -4.91 1.78
N GLY A 34 -8.79 -3.74 1.99
CA GLY A 34 -8.66 -2.59 1.10
C GLY A 34 -7.20 -2.16 0.95
N MET A 35 -6.49 -2.00 2.06
CA MET A 35 -5.05 -1.69 2.06
C MET A 35 -4.22 -2.80 1.43
N LYS A 36 -4.49 -4.07 1.74
CA LYS A 36 -3.81 -5.21 1.11
C LYS A 36 -3.94 -5.14 -0.42
N THR A 37 -5.16 -4.94 -0.92
CA THR A 37 -5.44 -4.83 -2.36
C THR A 37 -4.70 -3.65 -2.97
N PHE A 38 -4.77 -2.48 -2.33
CA PHE A 38 -4.08 -1.27 -2.78
C PHE A 38 -2.57 -1.48 -2.88
N LEU A 39 -1.94 -2.05 -1.84
CA LEU A 39 -0.51 -2.33 -1.81
C LEU A 39 -0.10 -3.31 -2.92
N GLN A 40 -0.90 -4.34 -3.17
CA GLN A 40 -0.61 -5.36 -4.19
C GLN A 40 -0.54 -4.77 -5.60
N VAL A 41 -1.28 -3.70 -5.87
CA VAL A 41 -1.29 -3.00 -7.17
C VAL A 41 -0.19 -1.92 -7.21
N GLN A 42 -0.16 -1.06 -6.20
CA GLN A 42 0.61 0.17 -6.23
C GLN A 42 2.12 -0.04 -6.01
N VAL A 43 2.52 -1.04 -5.20
CA VAL A 43 3.94 -1.32 -4.98
C VAL A 43 4.63 -1.78 -6.29
N PRO A 44 4.11 -2.75 -7.05
CA PRO A 44 4.69 -3.11 -8.34
C PRO A 44 4.73 -1.95 -9.34
N GLU A 45 3.67 -1.13 -9.43
CA GLU A 45 3.63 0.03 -10.32
C GLU A 45 4.70 1.06 -9.97
N LEU A 46 4.85 1.36 -8.69
CA LEU A 46 5.85 2.30 -8.19
C LEU A 46 7.28 1.78 -8.47
N VAL A 47 7.53 0.50 -8.19
CA VAL A 47 8.85 -0.10 -8.40
C VAL A 47 9.20 -0.16 -9.89
N LYS A 48 8.24 -0.42 -10.79
CA LYS A 48 8.45 -0.33 -12.25
C LYS A 48 8.81 1.07 -12.71
N LYS A 49 8.25 2.11 -12.08
CA LYS A 49 8.52 3.51 -12.44
C LYS A 49 9.94 3.95 -12.07
N TYR A 50 10.47 3.50 -10.94
CA TYR A 50 11.74 3.98 -10.40
C TYR A 50 12.89 2.94 -10.43
N GLY A 51 12.62 1.71 -10.88
CA GLY A 51 13.60 0.64 -10.89
C GLY A 51 13.31 -0.45 -11.92
N SER A 52 14.25 -1.39 -12.04
CA SER A 52 14.25 -2.44 -13.06
C SER A 52 13.80 -3.83 -12.56
N ASN A 53 13.69 -4.03 -11.23
CA ASN A 53 13.31 -5.32 -10.65
C ASN A 53 11.89 -5.27 -10.07
N ASN A 54 10.98 -6.11 -10.56
CA ASN A 54 9.64 -6.24 -10.01
C ASN A 54 9.68 -6.66 -8.53
N GLN A 55 8.97 -5.94 -7.67
CA GLN A 55 8.74 -6.32 -6.27
C GLN A 55 7.24 -6.45 -6.04
N TYR A 56 6.86 -7.48 -5.28
CA TYR A 56 5.48 -7.72 -4.88
C TYR A 56 5.44 -7.77 -3.35
N PRO A 57 4.48 -7.07 -2.70
CA PRO A 57 4.32 -7.18 -1.28
C PRO A 57 3.83 -8.59 -0.91
N ALA A 58 4.28 -9.09 0.24
CA ALA A 58 3.74 -10.30 0.84
C ALA A 58 2.69 -9.91 1.88
N SER A 59 1.58 -10.64 1.92
CA SER A 59 0.52 -10.44 2.90
C SER A 59 0.08 -11.78 3.47
N TYR A 60 -0.08 -11.86 4.79
CA TYR A 60 -0.72 -12.98 5.47
C TYR A 60 -1.86 -12.42 6.32
N GLY A 61 -3.03 -13.05 6.25
CA GLY A 61 -4.21 -12.60 6.98
C GLY A 61 -5.17 -13.76 7.23
N PHE A 62 -5.82 -13.73 8.40
CA PHE A 62 -6.80 -14.71 8.83
C PHE A 62 -7.93 -13.99 9.58
N GLY A 63 -9.17 -14.47 9.44
CA GLY A 63 -10.36 -13.88 10.05
C GLY A 63 -11.05 -12.83 9.18
N ASN A 64 -11.86 -11.98 9.82
CA ASN A 64 -12.72 -11.01 9.14
C ASN A 64 -11.99 -9.69 8.84
N ASP A 65 -12.44 -9.01 7.78
CA ASP A 65 -12.00 -7.65 7.49
C ASP A 65 -12.53 -6.66 8.52
N PHE A 66 -11.81 -5.55 8.70
CA PHE A 66 -12.23 -4.47 9.59
C PHE A 66 -11.67 -3.11 9.13
N PRO A 67 -12.35 -2.00 9.45
CA PRO A 67 -11.85 -0.67 9.17
C PRO A 67 -10.65 -0.34 10.05
N VAL A 68 -9.60 0.16 9.43
CA VAL A 68 -8.45 0.80 10.10
C VAL A 68 -8.69 2.30 10.25
N GLU A 69 -9.46 2.89 9.35
CA GLU A 69 -9.91 4.28 9.43
C GLU A 69 -11.28 4.47 8.76
N VAL A 70 -12.07 5.43 9.28
CA VAL A 70 -13.29 5.94 8.65
C VAL A 70 -13.11 7.43 8.39
N LEU A 71 -13.16 7.82 7.12
CA LEU A 71 -13.02 9.20 6.68
C LEU A 71 -14.28 10.00 7.04
N LYS A 72 -14.08 11.23 7.54
CA LYS A 72 -15.16 12.17 7.88
C LYS A 72 -15.89 12.66 6.63
#